data_AF-A0A550GJ86-F1
#
_entry.id   AF-A0A550GJ86-F1
#
_cell.length_a   1.000
_cell.length_b   1.000
_cell.length_c   1.000
_cell.angle_alpha   90.00
_cell.angle_beta   90.00
_cell.angle_gamma   90.00
#
_symmetry.space_group_name_H-M   'P 1'
#
loop_
_entity.id
_entity.type
_entity.pdbx_description
1 polymer ?
#
loop_
_entity_poly.entity_id
_entity_poly.type
_entity_poly.pdbx_seq_one_letter_code
_entity_poly.pdbx_strand_id
1 'polypeptide(L)' 'MPTNLPPEAKDKWAEVENTRNPRDKIQRMQEFLSLVPQHKGTMKLRGQVKKKMAGLRKEMEERKEKRA' A
#
# COMPACT_ATOMS: atom_id res chain seq x y z
N MET A 1 -2.57 2.40 19.69
CA MET A 1 -3.53 1.28 19.69
C MET A 1 -2.89 0.11 18.98
N PRO A 2 -3.06 -1.13 19.48
CA PRO A 2 -2.65 -2.32 18.75
C PRO A 2 -3.46 -2.41 17.45
N THR A 3 -2.76 -2.65 16.34
CA THR A 3 -3.41 -2.85 15.04
C THR A 3 -3.77 -4.31 14.91
N ASN A 4 -4.99 -4.68 15.32
CA ASN A 4 -5.48 -6.03 15.06
C ASN A 4 -5.86 -6.14 13.58
N LEU A 5 -4.98 -6.74 12.78
CA LEU A 5 -5.20 -6.98 11.36
C LEU A 5 -5.80 -8.37 11.14
N PRO A 6 -6.80 -8.51 10.24
CA PRO A 6 -7.22 -9.82 9.75
C PRO A 6 -6.03 -10.62 9.18
N PRO A 7 -6.03 -11.95 9.29
CA PRO A 7 -4.99 -12.81 8.69
C PRO A 7 -4.75 -12.50 7.21
N GLU A 8 -5.83 -12.36 6.44
CA GLU A 8 -5.79 -12.02 5.01
C GLU A 8 -5.06 -10.70 4.74
N ALA A 9 -5.23 -9.70 5.61
CA ALA A 9 -4.52 -8.43 5.48
C ALA A 9 -3.01 -8.59 5.75
N LYS A 10 -2.62 -9.48 6.67
CA LYS A 10 -1.21 -9.79 6.93
C LYS A 10 -0.58 -10.50 5.73
N ASP A 11 -1.26 -11.49 5.17
CA ASP A 11 -0.79 -12.23 3.99
C ASP A 11 -0.64 -11.30 2.79
N LYS A 12 -1.64 -10.43 2.56
CA LYS A 12 -1.56 -9.42 1.50
C LYS A 12 -0.41 -8.43 1.72
N TRP A 13 -0.09 -8.08 2.97
CA TRP A 13 1.07 -7.24 3.25
C TRP A 13 2.40 -7.95 2.91
N ALA A 14 2.52 -9.25 3.17
CA ALA A 14 3.68 -10.03 2.75
C ALA A 14 3.83 -10.01 1.22
N GLU A 15 2.73 -10.10 0.46
CA GLU A 15 2.78 -9.93 -1.00
C GLU A 15 3.27 -8.52 -1.42
N VAL A 16 2.82 -7.46 -0.73
CA VAL A 16 3.30 -6.09 -0.96
C VAL A 16 4.80 -6.01 -0.76
N GLU A 17 5.34 -6.63 0.30
CA GLU A 17 6.77 -6.62 0.61
C GLU A 17 7.58 -7.39 -0.42
N ASN A 18 7.11 -8.56 -0.84
CA ASN A 18 7.78 -9.42 -1.81
C ASN A 18 7.75 -8.86 -3.25
N THR A 19 6.79 -7.98 -3.56
CA THR A 19 6.65 -7.41 -4.91
C THR A 19 7.71 -6.35 -5.20
N ARG A 20 8.50 -6.59 -6.25
CA ARG A 20 9.54 -5.67 -6.75
C ARG A 20 9.04 -4.68 -7.81
N ASN A 21 7.97 -5.02 -8.52
CA ASN A 21 7.38 -4.14 -9.54
C ASN A 21 6.58 -3.01 -8.87
N PRO A 22 6.94 -1.72 -9.09
CA PRO A 22 6.23 -0.60 -8.48
C PRO A 22 4.72 -0.53 -8.78
N ARG A 23 4.30 -0.90 -10.01
CA ARG A 23 2.88 -0.89 -10.40
C ARG A 23 2.11 -1.94 -9.63
N ASP A 24 2.61 -3.17 -9.63
CA ASP A 24 2.00 -4.30 -8.93
C ASP A 24 2.01 -4.08 -7.41
N LYS A 25 3.04 -3.38 -6.89
CA LYS A 25 3.13 -3.00 -5.47
C LYS A 25 2.02 -2.03 -5.08
N ILE A 26 1.70 -1.05 -5.94
CA ILE A 26 0.57 -0.14 -5.71
C ILE A 26 -0.75 -0.90 -5.71
N GLN A 27 -0.97 -1.80 -6.69
CA GLN A 27 -2.18 -2.61 -6.76
C GLN A 27 -2.38 -3.44 -5.47
N ARG A 28 -1.33 -4.14 -5.02
CA ARG A 28 -1.39 -4.92 -3.78
C ARG A 28 -1.59 -4.06 -2.54
N MET A 29 -1.06 -2.84 -2.51
CA MET A 29 -1.37 -1.89 -1.43
C MET A 29 -2.84 -1.45 -1.44
N GLN A 30 -3.50 -1.38 -2.59
CA GLN A 30 -4.94 -1.11 -2.68
C GLN A 30 -5.75 -2.30 -2.18
N GLU A 31 -5.40 -3.52 -2.58
CA GLU A 31 -6.02 -4.77 -2.09
C GLU A 31 -5.84 -4.93 -0.58
N PHE A 32 -4.64 -4.62 -0.05
CA PHE A 32 -4.40 -4.58 1.38
C PHE A 32 -5.37 -3.63 2.08
N LEU A 33 -5.55 -2.42 1.56
CA LEU A 33 -6.48 -1.44 2.13
C LEU A 33 -7.95 -1.89 2.07
N SER A 34 -8.36 -2.73 1.12
CA SER A 34 -9.72 -3.31 1.13
C SER A 34 -9.90 -4.34 2.25
N LEU A 35 -8.83 -5.05 2.64
CA LEU A 35 -8.87 -6.05 3.72
C LEU A 35 -8.72 -5.42 5.11
N VAL A 36 -8.14 -4.23 5.22
CA VAL A 36 -7.99 -3.52 6.50
C VAL A 36 -9.30 -2.84 6.90
N PRO A 37 -9.92 -3.21 8.04
CA PRO A 37 -11.15 -2.57 8.54
C PRO A 37 -11.01 -1.05 8.66
N GLN A 38 -12.09 -0.29 8.50
CA GLN A 38 -12.08 1.17 8.63
C GLN A 38 -12.64 1.61 10.00
N HIS A 39 -11.80 1.57 11.03
CA HIS A 39 -12.13 2.09 12.35
C HIS A 39 -10.92 2.80 12.97
N LYS A 40 -11.12 3.47 14.11
CA LYS A 40 -10.10 4.30 14.78
C LYS A 40 -8.75 3.60 14.97
N GLY A 41 -8.74 2.26 15.14
CA GLY A 41 -7.54 1.44 15.32
C GLY A 41 -6.64 1.36 14.09
N THR A 42 -7.19 1.46 12.89
CA THR A 42 -6.48 1.24 11.62
C THR A 42 -6.30 2.52 10.80
N MET A 43 -6.95 3.64 11.19
CA MET A 43 -6.89 4.90 10.44
C MET A 43 -5.45 5.39 10.19
N LYS A 44 -4.57 5.30 11.19
CA LYS A 44 -3.15 5.69 11.03
C LYS A 44 -2.44 4.83 10.00
N LEU A 45 -2.63 3.51 10.05
CA LEU A 45 -2.06 2.56 9.09
C LEU A 45 -2.60 2.82 7.68
N ARG A 46 -3.91 2.97 7.52
CA ARG A 46 -4.54 3.29 6.23
C ARG A 46 -3.96 4.56 5.63
N GLY A 47 -3.76 5.60 6.44
CA GLY A 47 -3.12 6.86 6.02
C GLY A 47 -1.68 6.67 5.58
N GLN A 48 -0.88 5.90 6.32
CA GLN A 48 0.51 5.59 5.95
C GLN A 48 0.61 4.84 4.62
N VAL A 49 -0.24 3.84 4.39
CA VAL A 49 -0.26 3.10 3.12
C VAL A 49 -0.69 3.99 1.96
N LYS A 50 -1.72 4.83 2.13
CA LYS A 50 -2.11 5.82 1.12
C LYS A 50 -0.97 6.78 0.78
N LYS A 51 -0.23 7.26 1.77
CA LYS A 51 0.95 8.12 1.56
C LYS A 51 2.05 7.39 0.78
N LYS A 52 2.34 6.13 1.11
CA LYS A 52 3.30 5.30 0.35
C LYS A 52 2.87 5.13 -1.11
N MET A 53 1.60 4.82 -1.38
CA MET A 53 1.09 4.71 -2.74
C MET A 53 1.22 6.01 -3.53
N ALA A 54 0.93 7.17 -2.91
CA ALA A 54 1.07 8.46 -3.57
C ALA A 54 2.53 8.75 -3.94
N GLY A 55 3.48 8.45 -3.05
CA GLY A 55 4.92 8.55 -3.33
C GLY A 55 5.34 7.69 -4.52
N LEU A 56 4.96 6.40 -4.53
CA LEU A 56 5.27 5.49 -5.63
C LEU A 56 4.68 5.94 -6.97
N ARG A 57 3.45 6.47 -6.98
CA ARG A 57 2.83 7.03 -8.19
C ARG A 57 3.62 8.22 -8.73
N LYS A 58 4.03 9.13 -7.85
CA LYS A 58 4.85 10.29 -8.21
C LYS A 58 6.21 9.87 -8.78
N GLU A 59 6.91 8.94 -8.13
CA GLU A 59 8.19 8.41 -8.61
C GLU A 59 8.08 7.76 -10.01
N MET A 60 6.97 7.08 -10.30
CA MET A 60 6.74 6.50 -11.63
C MET A 60 6.51 7.58 -12.70
N GLU A 61 5.77 8.64 -12.39
CA GLU A 61 5.54 9.72 -13.35
C GLU A 61 6.83 10.49 -13.62
N GLU A 62 7.60 10.84 -12.58
CA GLU A 62 8.91 11.49 -12.74
C GLU A 62 9.89 10.65 -13.58
N ARG A 63 9.86 9.32 -13.42
CA ARG A 63 10.68 8.42 -14.27
C ARG A 63 10.21 8.36 -15.71
N LYS A 64 8.91 8.54 -15.95
CA LYS A 64 8.33 8.56 -17.30
C LYS A 64 8.65 9.88 -18.00
N GLU A 65 8.52 11.00 -17.30
CA GLU A 65 8.91 12.34 -17.80
C GLU A 65 10.39 12.39 -18.17
N LYS A 66 11.28 11.83 -17.33
CA LYS A 66 12.73 11.77 -17.63
C LYS A 66 13.11 10.90 -18.83
N ARG A 67 12.21 10.04 -19.31
CA ARG A 67 12.43 9.13 -20.43
C ARG A 67 11.78 9.63 -21.73
N ALA A 68 10.94 10.64 -21.67
CA ALA A 68 10.33 11.31 -22.80
C ALA A 68 11.24 12.42 -23.32
#